data_AF-M7Z594-F1
#
_entry.id   AF-M7Z594-F1
#
_cell.length_a   1.000
_cell.length_b   1.000
_cell.length_c   1.000
_cell.angle_alpha   90.00
_cell.angle_beta   90.00
_cell.angle_gamma   90.00
#
_symmetry.space_group_name_H-M   'P 1'
#
loop_
_entity.id
_entity.type
_entity.pdbx_description
1 polymer ?
#
loop_
_entity_poly.entity_id
_entity_poly.type
_entity_poly.pdbx_seq_one_letter_code
_entity_poly.pdbx_strand_id
1 'polypeptide(L)'
;MEERIKKKRHKIVQAKTGSSNAMKVVFNKFDFSNSYIWFEFYNALLPKDVKLICDTLRSWHILGRLGGCNSVNMQLSQLSLDCKRPTYDALEAANATPTSFYNIGDLEIQENLARVWCGFFL
;
A
#
# COMPACT_ATOMS: atom_id res chain seq x y z
N MET A 1 -26.38 -5.70 -11.05
CA MET A 1 -24.96 -5.30 -11.06
C MET A 1 -24.63 -4.49 -12.31
N GLU A 2 -25.00 -4.99 -13.49
CA GLU A 2 -24.74 -4.36 -14.80
C GLU A 2 -25.29 -2.92 -14.95
N GLU A 3 -26.51 -2.67 -14.45
CA GLU A 3 -27.12 -1.33 -14.46
C GLU A 3 -26.35 -0.30 -13.61
N ARG A 4 -25.73 -0.73 -12.50
CA ARG A 4 -24.87 0.13 -11.67
C ARG A 4 -23.54 0.46 -12.37
N ILE A 5 -23.01 -0.48 -13.17
CA ILE A 5 -21.78 -0.30 -13.93
C ILE A 5 -22.02 0.64 -15.12
N LYS A 6 -23.10 0.45 -15.88
CA LYS A 6 -23.49 1.36 -16.98
C LYS A 6 -23.65 2.80 -16.52
N LYS A 7 -24.33 3.04 -15.40
CA LYS A 7 -24.59 4.38 -14.85
C LYS A 7 -23.32 5.07 -14.32
N LYS A 8 -22.28 4.31 -13.98
CA LYS A 8 -20.99 4.84 -13.50
C LYS A 8 -19.88 4.84 -14.54
N ARG A 9 -20.08 4.29 -15.74
CA ARG A 9 -19.06 4.27 -16.82
C ARG A 9 -18.44 5.64 -17.06
N HIS A 10 -19.24 6.71 -17.03
CA HIS A 10 -18.77 8.07 -17.31
C HIS A 10 -17.95 8.67 -16.15
N LYS A 11 -18.08 8.13 -14.93
CA LYS A 11 -17.22 8.47 -13.78
C LYS A 11 -15.95 7.64 -13.72
N ILE A 12 -15.94 6.46 -14.35
CA ILE A 12 -14.77 5.56 -14.43
C ILE A 12 -13.80 6.05 -15.51
N VAL A 13 -14.31 6.69 -16.57
CA VAL A 13 -13.52 7.33 -17.64
C VAL A 13 -13.37 8.82 -17.36
N GLN A 14 -12.89 9.19 -16.17
CA GLN A 14 -12.31 10.52 -16.00
C GLN A 14 -10.93 10.52 -16.65
N ALA A 15 -10.60 11.59 -17.39
CA ALA A 15 -9.22 11.82 -17.80
C ALA A 15 -8.34 11.75 -16.55
N LYS A 16 -7.27 10.95 -16.59
CA LYS A 16 -6.35 10.83 -15.46
C LYS A 16 -5.89 12.24 -15.07
N THR A 17 -6.40 12.76 -13.96
CA THR A 17 -5.90 13.97 -13.33
C THR A 17 -4.58 13.59 -12.67
N GLY A 18 -3.50 13.68 -13.44
CA GLY A 18 -2.15 13.30 -13.02
C GLY A 18 -1.13 13.64 -14.10
N SER A 19 0.14 13.66 -13.71
CA SER A 19 1.25 13.86 -14.66
C SER A 19 1.23 12.77 -15.74
N SER A 20 1.59 13.13 -16.98
CA SER A 20 1.86 12.15 -18.05
C SER A 20 3.12 11.33 -17.76
N ASN A 21 3.98 11.82 -16.86
CA ASN A 21 5.15 11.09 -16.40
C ASN A 21 4.73 10.02 -15.40
N ALA A 22 5.14 8.78 -15.66
CA ALA A 22 4.94 7.69 -14.73
C ALA A 22 5.65 7.97 -13.40
N MET A 23 5.08 7.46 -12.30
CA MET A 23 5.75 7.48 -10.99
C MET A 23 7.10 6.79 -11.11
N LYS A 24 8.17 7.48 -10.72
CA LYS A 24 9.51 6.89 -10.63
C LYS A 24 9.65 6.21 -9.26
N VAL A 25 9.98 4.93 -9.26
CA VAL A 25 10.27 4.16 -8.04
C VAL A 25 11.73 3.73 -8.10
N VAL A 26 12.48 4.00 -7.04
CA VAL A 26 13.90 3.64 -6.92
C VAL A 26 14.09 2.93 -5.59
N PHE A 27 14.84 1.83 -5.63
CA PHE A 27 15.29 1.12 -4.43
C PHE A 27 16.75 1.49 -4.17
N ASN A 28 17.04 1.94 -2.95
CA ASN A 28 18.38 2.29 -2.54
C ASN A 28 18.62 1.79 -1.12
N LYS A 29 19.70 1.02 -0.89
CA LYS A 29 20.13 0.53 0.42
C LYS A 29 18.97 0.07 1.32
N PHE A 30 18.13 -0.83 0.79
CA PHE A 30 16.96 -1.34 1.51
C PHE A 30 17.38 -2.40 2.53
N ASP A 31 16.86 -2.27 3.75
CA ASP A 31 16.86 -3.31 4.78
C ASP A 31 15.46 -3.44 5.40
N PHE A 32 15.06 -4.67 5.75
CA PHE A 32 13.75 -4.93 6.32
C PHE A 32 13.58 -4.26 7.67
N SER A 33 14.61 -4.21 8.51
CA SER A 33 14.49 -3.70 9.87
C SER A 33 14.54 -2.17 9.98
N ASN A 34 15.15 -1.52 8.98
CA ASN A 34 15.52 -0.11 9.07
C ASN A 34 15.58 0.55 7.69
N SER A 35 14.43 0.92 7.15
CA SER A 35 14.33 1.62 5.87
C SER A 35 13.53 2.90 5.97
N TYR A 36 13.78 3.81 5.03
CA TYR A 36 12.93 4.97 4.80
C TYR A 36 12.22 4.85 3.46
N ILE A 37 10.92 5.13 3.47
CA ILE A 37 10.17 5.39 2.24
C ILE A 37 10.18 6.89 2.03
N TRP A 38 10.67 7.32 0.86
CA TRP A 38 10.72 8.72 0.46
C TRP A 38 9.64 9.00 -0.58
N PHE A 39 8.99 10.15 -0.44
CA PHE A 39 8.00 10.68 -1.36
C PHE A 39 8.49 12.03 -1.86
N GLU A 40 8.57 12.18 -3.18
CA GLU A 40 8.79 13.46 -3.83
C GLU A 40 7.52 13.84 -4.56
N PHE A 41 6.87 14.90 -4.11
CA PHE A 41 5.65 15.42 -4.69
C PHE A 41 5.99 16.47 -5.75
N TYR A 42 5.12 16.58 -6.75
CA TYR A 42 5.26 17.58 -7.80
C TYR A 42 5.15 19.02 -7.24
N ASN A 43 4.30 19.20 -6.23
CA ASN A 43 4.14 20.46 -5.50
C ASN A 43 4.21 20.19 -3.99
N ALA A 44 4.45 21.23 -3.19
CA ALA A 44 4.29 21.16 -1.74
C ALA A 44 2.87 20.72 -1.37
N LEU A 45 2.76 19.85 -0.37
CA LEU A 45 1.48 19.29 0.07
C LEU A 45 0.62 20.36 0.75
N LEU A 46 -0.68 20.35 0.46
CA LEU A 46 -1.64 21.13 1.24
C LEU A 46 -1.88 20.44 2.60
N PRO A 47 -2.25 21.17 3.67
CA PRO A 47 -2.48 20.58 4.99
C PRO A 47 -3.47 19.40 5.01
N LYS A 48 -4.50 19.45 4.15
CA LYS A 48 -5.46 18.35 3.98
C LYS A 48 -4.83 17.08 3.38
N ASP A 49 -3.88 17.25 2.46
CA ASP A 49 -3.22 16.15 1.77
C ASP A 49 -2.19 15.49 2.69
N VAL A 50 -1.50 16.29 3.51
CA VAL A 50 -0.65 15.81 4.62
C VAL A 50 -1.46 14.90 5.55
N LYS A 51 -2.63 15.37 6.01
CA LYS A 51 -3.50 14.57 6.88
C LYS A 51 -3.93 13.27 6.20
N LEU A 52 -4.31 13.33 4.92
CA LEU A 52 -4.72 12.15 4.16
C LEU A 52 -3.61 11.10 4.07
N ILE A 53 -2.38 11.52 3.76
CA ILE A 53 -1.22 10.62 3.68
C ILE A 53 -0.92 10.01 5.04
N CYS A 54 -0.94 10.82 6.10
CA CYS A 54 -0.70 10.35 7.46
C CYS A 54 -1.75 9.31 7.90
N ASP A 55 -3.04 9.58 7.66
CA ASP A 55 -4.13 8.65 7.97
C ASP A 55 -4.02 7.35 7.14
N THR A 56 -3.55 7.45 5.90
CA THR A 56 -3.30 6.29 5.02
C THR A 56 -2.16 5.43 5.56
N LEU A 57 -1.03 6.04 5.94
CA LEU A 57 0.11 5.31 6.52
C LEU A 57 -0.27 4.63 7.85
N ARG A 58 -1.05 5.29 8.70
CA ARG A 58 -1.58 4.67 9.93
C ARG A 58 -2.50 3.50 9.63
N SER A 59 -3.41 3.65 8.66
CA SER A 59 -4.31 2.58 8.25
C SER A 59 -3.53 1.37 7.71
N TRP A 60 -2.52 1.64 6.88
CA TRP A 60 -1.63 0.61 6.36
C TRP A 60 -0.85 -0.11 7.48
N HIS A 61 -0.32 0.62 8.46
CA HIS A 61 0.35 0.04 9.62
C HIS A 61 -0.60 -0.84 10.45
N ILE A 62 -1.84 -0.39 10.71
CA ILE A 62 -2.84 -1.19 11.43
C ILE A 62 -3.13 -2.49 10.68
N LEU A 63 -3.38 -2.42 9.36
CA LEU A 63 -3.60 -3.60 8.54
C LEU A 63 -2.38 -4.53 8.56
N GLY A 64 -1.18 -3.98 8.49
CA GLY A 64 0.07 -4.72 8.58
C GLY A 64 0.23 -5.50 9.90
N ARG A 65 -0.13 -4.89 11.05
CA ARG A 65 -0.11 -5.58 12.35
C ARG A 65 -1.20 -6.63 12.51
N LEU A 66 -2.33 -6.48 11.81
CA LEU A 66 -3.39 -7.49 11.76
C LEU A 66 -3.07 -8.64 10.79
N GLY A 67 -1.87 -8.66 10.18
CA GLY A 67 -1.47 -9.69 9.22
C GLY A 67 -1.96 -9.45 7.79
N GLY A 68 -2.59 -8.30 7.51
CA GLY A 68 -3.05 -7.92 6.17
C GLY A 68 -1.94 -7.66 5.16
N CYS A 69 -0.68 -7.62 5.61
CA CYS A 69 0.52 -7.54 4.77
C CYS A 69 1.43 -8.76 4.96
N ASN A 70 0.89 -9.92 5.33
CA ASN A 70 1.68 -11.15 5.35
C ASN A 70 2.01 -11.59 3.91
N SER A 71 3.11 -11.05 3.37
CA SER A 71 3.59 -11.39 2.04
C SER A 71 4.01 -12.85 1.88
N VAL A 72 4.25 -13.54 2.99
CA VAL A 72 4.60 -14.97 3.03
C VAL A 72 3.35 -15.85 3.00
N ASN A 73 2.17 -15.30 3.29
CA ASN A 73 0.88 -16.00 3.20
C ASN A 73 -0.09 -15.28 2.25
N MET A 74 0.23 -15.34 0.96
CA MET A 74 -0.48 -14.64 -0.11
C MET A 74 -1.32 -15.59 -0.99
N GLN A 75 -1.92 -16.64 -0.40
CA GLN A 75 -2.61 -17.75 -1.09
C GLN A 75 -3.58 -17.28 -2.19
N LEU A 76 -4.43 -16.27 -1.89
CA LEU A 76 -5.41 -15.77 -2.85
C LEU A 76 -4.79 -15.05 -4.06
N SER A 77 -3.64 -14.39 -3.88
CA SER A 77 -2.95 -13.68 -4.97
C SER A 77 -2.19 -14.64 -5.91
N GLN A 78 -1.89 -15.84 -5.42
CA GLN A 78 -1.23 -16.90 -6.18
C GLN A 78 -2.23 -17.76 -6.98
N LEU A 79 -3.53 -17.60 -6.74
CA LEU A 79 -4.56 -18.30 -7.50
C LEU A 79 -4.64 -17.76 -8.93
N SER A 80 -4.80 -18.66 -9.89
CA SER A 80 -5.07 -18.31 -11.28
C SER A 80 -6.38 -17.53 -11.40
N LEU A 81 -6.44 -16.54 -12.30
CA LEU A 81 -7.65 -15.76 -12.59
C LEU A 81 -8.83 -16.63 -13.06
N ASP A 82 -8.56 -17.82 -13.60
CA ASP A 82 -9.58 -18.78 -14.05
C ASP A 82 -10.21 -19.59 -12.92
N CYS A 83 -9.75 -19.40 -11.67
CA CYS A 83 -10.26 -20.12 -10.52
C CYS A 83 -11.70 -19.66 -10.20
N LYS A 84 -12.68 -20.51 -10.50
CA LYS A 84 -14.11 -20.22 -10.26
C LYS A 84 -14.46 -20.04 -8.78
N ARG A 85 -13.65 -20.55 -7.85
CA ARG A 85 -13.89 -20.44 -6.41
C ARG A 85 -12.58 -20.37 -5.64
N PRO A 86 -12.22 -19.18 -5.09
CA PRO A 86 -11.05 -19.06 -4.26
C PRO A 86 -11.17 -19.94 -3.01
N THR A 87 -10.10 -20.64 -2.67
CA THR A 87 -9.96 -21.44 -1.45
C THR A 87 -8.88 -20.86 -0.56
N TYR A 88 -9.00 -21.06 0.75
CA TYR A 88 -8.05 -20.59 1.74
C TYR A 88 -7.76 -21.72 2.73
N ASP A 89 -6.50 -22.11 2.86
CA ASP A 89 -6.04 -23.10 3.82
C ASP A 89 -5.57 -22.39 5.10
N ALA A 90 -6.35 -22.55 6.16
CA ALA A 90 -6.07 -21.96 7.46
C ALA A 90 -4.88 -22.61 8.19
N LEU A 91 -4.58 -23.89 7.91
CA LEU A 91 -3.44 -24.59 8.51
C LEU A 91 -2.13 -24.14 7.86
N GLU A 92 -2.12 -24.02 6.53
CA GLU A 92 -0.99 -23.44 5.81
C GLU A 92 -0.74 -22.00 6.25
N ALA A 93 -1.80 -21.22 6.39
CA ALA A 93 -1.73 -19.85 6.88
C ALA A 93 -1.13 -19.71 8.30
N ALA A 94 -1.45 -20.65 9.19
CA ALA A 94 -0.95 -20.66 10.56
C ALA A 94 0.53 -21.08 10.64
N ASN A 95 1.01 -21.86 9.66
CA ASN A 95 2.40 -22.32 9.58
C ASN A 95 3.33 -21.31 8.87
N ALA A 96 2.79 -20.34 8.15
CA ALA A 96 3.56 -19.31 7.49
C ALA A 96 4.22 -18.36 8.51
N THR A 97 5.47 -17.98 8.27
CA THR A 97 6.18 -17.00 9.11
C THR A 97 5.38 -15.69 9.13
N PRO A 98 5.02 -15.15 10.31
CA PRO A 98 4.26 -13.91 10.38
C PRO A 98 5.10 -12.73 9.90
N THR A 99 4.97 -12.32 8.65
CA THR A 99 5.50 -11.03 8.20
C THR A 99 4.58 -9.92 8.69
N SER A 100 4.94 -9.33 9.83
CA SER A 100 4.18 -8.25 10.43
C SER A 100 4.88 -6.93 10.15
N PHE A 101 4.09 -5.90 9.80
CA PHE A 101 4.58 -4.54 9.76
C PHE A 101 4.87 -4.12 11.20
N TYR A 102 6.15 -4.15 11.60
CA TYR A 102 6.52 -4.12 13.01
C TYR A 102 6.38 -2.71 13.58
N ASN A 103 6.96 -1.74 12.89
CA ASN A 103 6.92 -0.36 13.36
C ASN A 103 6.99 0.66 12.22
N ILE A 104 6.37 1.82 12.44
CA ILE A 104 6.41 2.96 11.54
C ILE A 104 6.74 4.21 12.36
N GLY A 105 7.61 5.06 11.83
CA GLY A 105 7.91 6.37 12.40
C GLY A 105 6.85 7.40 12.04
N ASP A 106 6.99 8.61 12.58
CA ASP A 106 6.18 9.74 12.16
C ASP A 106 6.49 10.14 10.71
N LEU A 107 5.51 10.74 10.05
CA LEU A 107 5.69 11.30 8.71
C LEU A 107 6.42 12.64 8.84
N GLU A 108 7.64 12.70 8.33
CA GLU A 108 8.44 13.91 8.27
C GLU A 108 8.25 14.58 6.90
N ILE A 109 7.96 15.88 6.88
CA ILE A 109 7.71 16.63 5.63
C ILE A 109 8.56 17.89 5.61
N GLN A 110 9.19 18.13 4.48
CA GLN A 110 9.89 19.37 4.17
C GLN A 110 9.56 19.77 2.72
N GLU A 111 8.80 20.86 2.57
CA GLU A 111 8.34 21.37 1.27
C GLU A 111 7.57 20.31 0.45
N ASN A 112 8.16 19.83 -0.65
CA ASN A 112 7.60 18.79 -1.52
C ASN A 112 8.21 17.40 -1.27
N LEU A 113 9.08 17.25 -0.27
CA LEU A 113 9.64 15.97 0.15
C LEU A 113 8.96 15.50 1.42
N ALA A 114 8.68 14.20 1.49
CA ALA A 114 8.28 13.55 2.72
C ALA A 114 9.02 12.23 2.89
N ARG A 115 9.21 11.81 4.13
CA ARG A 115 9.76 10.49 4.44
C ARG A 115 9.08 9.90 5.65
N VAL A 116 9.06 8.58 5.68
CA VAL A 116 8.63 7.81 6.84
C VAL A 116 9.59 6.66 7.06
N TRP A 117 9.99 6.47 8.31
CA TRP A 117 10.77 5.31 8.72
C TRP A 117 9.85 4.09 8.83
N CYS A 118 10.30 2.94 8.34
CA CYS A 118 9.60 1.68 8.47
C CYS A 118 10.54 0.55 8.88
N GLY A 119 10.04 -0.27 9.79
CA GLY A 119 10.64 -1.55 10.19
C GLY A 119 9.64 -2.67 9.92
N PHE A 120 10.04 -3.60 9.07
CA PHE A 120 9.38 -4.87 8.79
C PHE A 120 10.08 -5.97 9.57
N PHE A 121 9.31 -6.82 10.25
CA PHE A 121 9.83 -8.06 10.82
C PHE A 121 9.55 -9.18 9.82
N LEU A 122 10.60 -9.84 9.34
CA LEU A 122 10.52 -11.08 8.55
C LEU A 122 10.59 -12.29 9.46
#